data_AF-A0A1F5EMZ2-F1
#
_entry.id   AF-A0A1F5EMZ2-F1
#
_cell.length_a   1.000
_cell.length_b   1.000
_cell.length_c   1.000
_cell.angle_alpha   90.00
_cell.angle_beta   90.00
_cell.angle_gamma   90.00
#
_symmetry.space_group_name_H-M   'P 1'
#
loop_
_entity.id
_entity.type
_entity.pdbx_description
1 polymer ?
#
loop_
_entity_poly.entity_id
_entity_poly.type
_entity_poly.pdbx_seq_one_letter_code
_entity_poly.pdbx_strand_id
1 'polypeptide(L)'
;MPKHDLFLLVDYDVIKSKACFSTNIQQEKVADVIVNFLRTQIGAGRDTSEANILDLYEVDLLLDLSTDTFSVSSNCGNLGLRDGILHHLFTKLRIAQKDN
;
A
#
# COMPACT_ATOMS: atom_id res chain seq x y z
N MET A 1 -19.13 10.15 -2.95
CA MET A 1 -17.94 9.40 -2.47
C MET A 1 -17.48 10.06 -1.19
N PRO A 2 -17.10 9.32 -0.13
CA PRO A 2 -16.35 9.93 0.96
C PRO A 2 -15.12 10.57 0.33
N LYS A 3 -14.89 11.84 0.65
CA LYS A 3 -13.93 12.69 -0.02
C LYS A 3 -12.55 12.43 0.60
N HIS A 4 -11.97 11.27 0.35
CA HIS A 4 -10.58 11.02 0.77
C HIS A 4 -9.69 12.04 0.06
N ASP A 5 -8.89 12.77 0.83
CA ASP A 5 -8.05 13.85 0.32
C ASP A 5 -6.84 13.31 -0.42
N LEU A 6 -6.29 12.19 0.04
CA LEU A 6 -5.12 11.54 -0.54
C LEU A 6 -5.42 10.09 -0.91
N PHE A 7 -4.89 9.65 -2.04
CA PHE A 7 -4.99 8.27 -2.52
C PHE A 7 -3.65 7.75 -3.01
N LEU A 8 -3.44 6.46 -2.84
CA LEU A 8 -2.35 5.68 -3.40
C LEU A 8 -2.94 4.35 -3.90
N LEU A 9 -3.01 4.17 -5.21
CA LEU A 9 -3.47 2.95 -5.85
C LEU A 9 -2.24 2.17 -6.32
N VAL A 10 -2.12 0.92 -5.92
CA VAL A 10 -0.94 0.08 -6.18
C VAL A 10 -1.35 -1.15 -6.96
N ASP A 11 -0.69 -1.35 -8.10
CA ASP A 11 -0.81 -2.56 -8.91
C ASP A 11 0.46 -3.38 -8.75
N TYR A 12 0.33 -4.67 -8.44
CA TYR A 12 1.45 -5.59 -8.35
C TYR A 12 1.27 -6.78 -9.31
N ASP A 13 2.15 -6.84 -10.31
CA ASP A 13 2.25 -7.93 -11.29
C ASP A 13 3.24 -8.98 -10.76
N VAL A 14 2.74 -10.16 -10.41
CA VAL A 14 3.51 -11.27 -9.85
C VAL A 14 4.51 -11.81 -10.87
N ILE A 15 4.07 -11.96 -12.12
CA ILE A 15 4.85 -12.55 -13.22
C ILE A 15 6.09 -11.67 -13.48
N LYS A 16 5.92 -10.35 -13.48
CA LYS A 16 7.00 -9.38 -13.69
C LYS A 16 7.73 -8.99 -12.41
N SER A 17 7.24 -9.42 -11.23
CA SER A 17 7.65 -8.93 -9.91
C SER A 17 7.78 -7.40 -9.87
N LYS A 18 6.73 -6.72 -10.34
CA LYS A 18 6.74 -5.27 -10.54
C LYS A 18 5.56 -4.62 -9.83
N ALA A 19 5.85 -3.64 -8.99
CA ALA A 19 4.87 -2.71 -8.43
C ALA A 19 4.83 -1.41 -9.24
N CYS A 20 3.63 -0.96 -9.59
CA CYS A 20 3.34 0.36 -10.13
C CYS A 20 2.35 1.06 -9.18
N PHE A 21 2.32 2.39 -9.18
CA PHE A 21 1.32 3.11 -8.40
C PHE A 21 0.86 4.39 -9.07
N SER A 22 -0.36 4.80 -8.73
CA SER A 22 -0.96 6.09 -9.08
C SER A 22 -1.38 6.81 -7.82
N THR A 23 -1.13 8.12 -7.74
CA THR A 23 -1.36 8.90 -6.52
C THR A 23 -1.51 10.39 -6.80
N ASN A 24 -2.22 11.10 -5.91
CA ASN A 24 -2.19 12.55 -5.81
C ASN A 24 -1.25 13.07 -4.70
N ILE A 25 -0.51 12.18 -4.04
CA ILE A 25 0.49 12.50 -3.02
C ILE A 25 1.77 12.97 -3.71
N GLN A 26 2.49 13.92 -3.10
CA GLN A 26 3.82 14.32 -3.55
C GLN A 26 4.75 13.11 -3.59
N GLN A 27 5.50 12.92 -4.67
CA GLN A 27 6.28 11.71 -4.94
C GLN A 27 7.25 11.36 -3.80
N GLU A 28 7.91 12.37 -3.24
CA GLU A 28 8.82 12.26 -2.11
C GLU A 28 8.14 11.83 -0.79
N LYS A 29 6.82 12.00 -0.67
CA LYS A 29 6.01 11.65 0.51
C LYS A 29 5.33 10.30 0.41
N VAL A 30 5.32 9.66 -0.76
CA VAL A 30 4.65 8.35 -0.94
C VAL A 30 5.21 7.30 0.01
N ALA A 31 6.54 7.23 0.15
CA ALA A 31 7.19 6.29 1.06
C ALA A 31 6.80 6.54 2.54
N ASP A 32 6.62 7.79 2.93
CA ASP A 32 6.20 8.18 4.29
C ASP A 32 4.76 7.73 4.56
N VAL A 33 3.86 7.90 3.59
CA VAL A 33 2.46 7.46 3.71
C VAL A 33 2.38 5.94 3.84
N ILE A 34 3.12 5.19 3.01
CA ILE A 34 3.13 3.72 3.08
C ILE A 34 3.65 3.25 4.45
N VAL A 35 4.78 3.78 4.94
CA VAL A 35 5.34 3.32 6.23
C VAL A 35 4.45 3.71 7.40
N ASN A 36 3.77 4.86 7.35
CA ASN A 36 2.82 5.25 8.38
C ASN A 36 1.62 4.30 8.42
N PHE A 37 1.07 3.92 7.27
CA PHE A 37 0.04 2.89 7.22
C PHE A 37 0.55 1.55 7.78
N LEU A 38 1.71 1.04 7.31
CA LEU A 38 2.26 -0.23 7.77
C LEU A 38 2.48 -0.27 9.30
N ARG A 39 2.87 0.86 9.90
CA ARG A 39 2.99 0.98 11.37
C ARG A 39 1.66 0.78 12.09
N THR A 40 0.54 1.22 11.51
CA THR A 40 -0.79 0.99 12.11
C THR A 40 -1.19 -0.49 12.13
N GLN A 41 -0.57 -1.32 11.27
CA GLN A 41 -0.84 -2.76 11.21
C GLN A 41 -0.04 -3.55 12.27
N ILE A 42 0.96 -2.93 12.90
CA ILE A 42 1.74 -3.56 13.96
C ILE A 42 0.84 -3.77 15.18
N GLY A 43 0.63 -5.03 15.54
CA GLY A 43 -0.23 -5.40 16.68
C GLY A 43 -1.72 -5.45 16.34
N ALA A 44 -2.12 -5.35 15.06
CA ALA A 44 -3.52 -5.47 14.62
C ALA A 44 -4.13 -6.89 14.84
N GLY A 45 -3.33 -7.84 15.31
CA GLY A 45 -3.74 -9.22 15.52
C GLY A 45 -3.37 -10.13 14.35
N ARG A 46 -3.68 -11.41 14.50
CA ARG A 46 -3.42 -12.41 13.47
C ARG A 46 -4.58 -12.45 12.48
N ASP A 47 -4.25 -12.29 11.21
CA ASP A 47 -5.16 -12.65 10.12
C ASP A 47 -5.04 -14.16 9.83
N THR A 48 -6.17 -14.85 9.83
CA THR A 48 -6.27 -16.28 9.53
C THR A 48 -6.83 -16.56 8.15
N SER A 49 -7.13 -15.53 7.38
CA SER A 49 -7.70 -15.63 6.03
C SER A 49 -6.65 -16.14 5.04
N GLU A 50 -7.10 -16.88 4.04
CA GLU A 50 -6.23 -17.35 2.96
C GLU A 50 -5.93 -16.22 1.97
N ALA A 51 -4.72 -16.24 1.40
CA ALA A 51 -4.38 -15.34 0.32
C ALA A 51 -5.12 -15.77 -0.95
N ASN A 52 -5.64 -14.80 -1.71
CA ASN A 52 -6.06 -15.07 -3.08
C ASN A 52 -4.83 -15.44 -3.92
N ILE A 53 -5.02 -16.29 -4.94
CA ILE A 53 -3.98 -16.64 -5.90
C ILE A 53 -4.32 -15.94 -7.21
N LEU A 54 -3.68 -14.80 -7.46
CA LEU A 54 -3.86 -13.95 -8.64
C LEU A 54 -2.50 -13.60 -9.25
N ASP A 55 -2.48 -13.32 -10.56
CA ASP A 55 -1.30 -12.80 -11.26
C ASP A 55 -1.13 -11.27 -11.09
N LEU A 56 -2.24 -10.59 -10.81
CA LEU A 56 -2.32 -9.14 -10.61
C LEU A 56 -3.06 -8.83 -9.30
N TYR A 57 -2.42 -8.08 -8.42
CA TYR A 57 -3.02 -7.58 -7.20
C TYR A 57 -3.20 -6.06 -7.26
N GLU A 58 -4.27 -5.59 -6.63
CA GLU A 58 -4.64 -4.19 -6.50
C GLU A 58 -4.77 -3.88 -5.00
N VAL A 59 -4.15 -2.77 -4.58
CA VAL A 59 -4.26 -2.23 -3.22
C VAL A 59 -4.53 -0.74 -3.29
N ASP A 60 -5.68 -0.33 -2.77
CA ASP A 60 -6.07 1.07 -2.66
C ASP A 60 -5.85 1.53 -1.22
N LEU A 61 -4.95 2.48 -1.02
CA LEU A 61 -4.70 3.12 0.25
C LEU A 61 -5.18 4.57 0.19
N LEU A 62 -6.18 4.89 1.00
CA LEU A 62 -6.82 6.19 1.05
C LEU A 62 -6.56 6.82 2.42
N LEU A 63 -6.33 8.13 2.47
CA LEU A 63 -6.11 8.87 3.71
C LEU A 63 -7.07 10.07 3.75
N ASP A 64 -7.88 10.11 4.79
CA ASP A 64 -8.71 11.26 5.16
C ASP A 64 -7.87 12.18 6.07
N LEU A 65 -7.58 13.41 5.60
CA LEU A 65 -6.76 14.35 6.36
C LEU A 65 -7.53 15.04 7.49
N SER A 66 -8.87 15.02 7.44
CA SER A 66 -9.70 15.62 8.49
C SER A 66 -9.72 14.77 9.76
N THR A 67 -9.61 13.45 9.61
CA THR A 67 -9.62 12.49 10.73
C THR A 67 -8.30 11.73 10.90
N ASP A 68 -7.28 12.01 10.07
CA ASP A 68 -6.00 11.30 10.02
C ASP A 68 -6.19 9.77 9.97
N THR A 69 -7.13 9.32 9.14
CA THR A 69 -7.58 7.91 9.11
C THR A 69 -7.28 7.28 7.77
N PHE A 70 -6.62 6.12 7.82
CA PHE A 70 -6.43 5.27 6.65
C PHE A 70 -7.66 4.42 6.37
N SER A 71 -8.05 4.34 5.10
CA SER A 71 -8.98 3.36 4.56
C SER A 71 -8.25 2.54 3.51
N VAL A 72 -8.39 1.21 3.56
CA VAL A 72 -7.67 0.31 2.67
C VAL A 72 -8.59 -0.75 2.08
N SER A 73 -8.49 -0.96 0.78
CA SER A 73 -9.13 -2.09 0.08
C SER A 73 -8.09 -2.82 -0.77
N SER A 74 -8.23 -4.13 -0.89
CA SER A 74 -7.38 -4.92 -1.79
C SER A 74 -8.05 -6.22 -2.21
N ASN A 75 -7.57 -6.78 -3.31
CA ASN A 75 -7.98 -8.10 -3.80
C ASN A 75 -7.05 -9.24 -3.31
N CYS A 76 -6.23 -9.00 -2.28
CA CYS A 76 -5.22 -9.96 -1.80
C CYS A 76 -5.78 -11.16 -1.03
N GLY A 77 -7.02 -11.10 -0.56
CA GLY A 77 -7.64 -12.14 0.28
C GLY A 77 -7.18 -12.14 1.75
N ASN A 78 -5.97 -11.65 2.04
CA ASN A 78 -5.46 -11.50 3.40
C ASN A 78 -4.57 -10.26 3.59
N LEU A 79 -4.37 -9.87 4.85
CA LEU A 79 -3.60 -8.70 5.26
C LEU A 79 -2.09 -8.89 5.02
N GLY A 80 -1.59 -10.12 5.24
CA GLY A 80 -0.15 -10.41 5.11
C GLY A 80 0.38 -10.18 3.70
N LEU A 81 -0.36 -10.61 2.68
CA LEU A 81 0.01 -10.39 1.28
C LEU A 81 -0.10 -8.91 0.90
N ARG A 82 -1.18 -8.23 1.30
CA ARG A 82 -1.36 -6.78 1.10
C ARG A 82 -0.20 -5.98 1.69
N ASP A 83 0.14 -6.23 2.94
CA ASP A 83 1.19 -5.50 3.65
C ASP A 83 2.57 -5.82 3.07
N GLY A 84 2.78 -7.06 2.61
CA GLY A 84 3.99 -7.46 1.88
C GLY A 84 4.19 -6.71 0.56
N ILE A 85 3.13 -6.52 -0.23
CA ILE A 85 3.16 -5.72 -1.47
C ILE A 85 3.50 -4.26 -1.18
N LEU A 86 2.84 -3.66 -0.19
CA LEU A 86 3.12 -2.28 0.23
C LEU A 86 4.56 -2.12 0.74
N HIS A 87 5.04 -3.08 1.53
CA HIS A 87 6.43 -3.09 2.01
C HIS A 87 7.45 -3.24 0.86
N HIS A 88 7.14 -4.05 -0.16
CA HIS A 88 7.95 -4.17 -1.37
C HIS A 88 8.05 -2.82 -2.10
N LEU A 89 6.92 -2.13 -2.33
CA LEU A 89 6.89 -0.81 -2.95
C LEU A 89 7.69 0.21 -2.13
N PHE A 90 7.50 0.25 -0.81
CA PHE A 90 8.26 1.12 0.10
C PHE A 90 9.77 0.92 -0.04
N THR A 91 10.23 -0.33 -0.08
CA THR A 91 11.65 -0.66 -0.21
C THR A 91 12.22 -0.15 -1.53
N LYS A 92 11.48 -0.31 -2.64
CA LYS A 92 11.87 0.19 -3.97
C LYS A 92 11.99 1.72 -3.98
N LEU A 93 11.01 2.42 -3.41
CA LEU A 93 11.02 3.88 -3.32
C LEU A 93 12.21 4.41 -2.51
N ARG A 94 12.54 3.74 -1.39
CA ARG A 94 13.68 4.14 -0.56
C ARG A 94 15.05 3.93 -1.22
N ILE A 95 15.19 2.93 -2.08
CA ILE A 95 16.43 2.74 -2.85
C ILE A 95 16.55 3.87 -3.88
N ALA A 96 15.49 4.16 -4.64
CA ALA A 96 15.51 5.21 -5.65
C ALA A 96 15.78 6.62 -5.08
N GLN A 97 15.43 6.89 -3.82
CA GLN A 97 15.73 8.15 -3.14
C GLN A 97 17.17 8.27 -2.63
N LYS A 98 17.93 7.18 -2.51
CA LYS A 98 19.34 7.23 -2.08
C LYS A 98 20.32 7.53 -3.21
N ASP A 99 19.89 7.34 -4.45
CA ASP A 99 20.69 7.50 -5.66
C ASP A 99 20.53 8.91 -6.29
N ASN A 100 19.78 9.81 -5.66
CA ASN A 100 19.63 11.23 -6.00
C ASN A 100 20.19 12.12 -4.90
#